data_AF-A0A1F6MFD0-F1
#
_entry.id   AF-A0A1F6MFD0-F1
#
_cell.length_a   1.000
_cell.length_b   1.000
_cell.length_c   1.000
_cell.angle_alpha   90.00
_cell.angle_beta   90.00
_cell.angle_gamma   90.00
#
_symmetry.space_group_name_H-M   'P 1'
#
loop_
_entity.id
_entity.type
_entity.pdbx_description
1 polymer ?
#
loop_
_entity_poly.entity_id
_entity_poly.type
_entity_poly.pdbx_seq_one_letter_code
_entity_poly.pdbx_strand_id
1 'polypeptide(L)'
;MGLFKKGLFLGGLLGAVLMWLNATPKGKEMRAKLMEHLEPLYNELKESLKQLQGPTREMYDALVERAVEEYAAKKEMAKDMKDMLIKELKKRWETIERDLHS
;
A
#
# COMPACT_ATOMS: atom_id res chain seq x y z
N MET A 1 6.40 24.49 -10.37
CA MET A 1 6.81 23.38 -11.27
C MET A 1 7.63 22.26 -10.59
N GLY A 2 7.63 22.11 -9.25
CA GLY A 2 8.46 21.11 -8.55
C GLY A 2 7.78 19.77 -8.24
N LEU A 3 6.46 19.75 -8.07
CA LEU A 3 5.70 18.54 -7.66
C LEU A 3 5.45 17.57 -8.82
N PHE A 4 5.21 18.09 -10.04
CA PHE A 4 4.95 17.28 -11.24
C PHE A 4 6.16 16.41 -11.65
N LYS A 5 7.38 16.95 -11.59
CA LYS A 5 8.60 16.21 -11.95
C LYS A 5 8.90 15.08 -10.97
N LYS A 6 8.62 15.29 -9.68
CA LYS A 6 8.73 14.26 -8.64
C LYS A 6 7.68 13.15 -8.83
N GLY A 7 6.45 13.52 -9.17
CA GLY A 7 5.37 12.56 -9.45
C GLY A 7 5.63 11.68 -10.67
N LEU A 8 6.18 12.25 -11.76
CA LEU A 8 6.53 11.49 -12.97
C LEU A 8 7.72 10.56 -12.74
N PHE A 9 8.74 11.01 -12.01
CA PHE A 9 9.93 10.20 -11.71
C PHE A 9 9.58 9.01 -10.79
N LEU A 10 8.82 9.25 -9.71
CA LEU A 10 8.30 8.20 -8.84
C LEU A 10 7.32 7.27 -9.57
N GLY A 11 6.48 7.82 -10.46
CA GLY A 11 5.57 7.05 -11.28
C GLY A 11 6.28 6.11 -12.25
N GLY A 12 7.34 6.57 -12.91
CA GLY A 12 8.16 5.78 -13.85
C GLY A 12 8.96 4.67 -13.15
N LEU A 13 9.61 4.98 -12.03
CA LEU A 13 10.30 3.99 -11.21
C LEU A 13 9.34 2.91 -10.68
N LEU A 14 8.19 3.30 -10.15
CA LEU A 14 7.19 2.35 -9.65
C LEU A 14 6.58 1.52 -10.79
N GLY A 15 6.35 2.11 -11.97
CA GLY A 15 5.90 1.39 -13.16
C GLY A 15 6.90 0.32 -13.58
N ALA A 16 8.19 0.65 -13.61
CA ALA A 16 9.26 -0.29 -13.91
C ALA A 16 9.37 -1.42 -12.87
N VAL A 17 9.23 -1.11 -11.58
CA VAL A 17 9.23 -2.12 -10.50
C VAL A 17 8.03 -3.06 -10.65
N LEU A 18 6.81 -2.54 -10.85
CA LEU A 18 5.63 -3.38 -11.05
C LEU A 18 5.73 -4.26 -12.31
N MET A 19 6.30 -3.73 -13.39
CA MET A 19 6.55 -4.48 -14.61
C MET A 19 7.59 -5.59 -14.36
N TRP A 20 8.67 -5.30 -13.64
CA TRP A 20 9.69 -6.26 -13.25
C TRP A 20 9.17 -7.36 -12.32
N LEU A 21 8.29 -7.00 -11.38
CA LEU A 21 7.59 -7.93 -10.47
C LEU A 21 6.71 -8.94 -11.23
N ASN A 22 6.14 -8.57 -12.38
CA ASN A 22 5.35 -9.49 -13.20
C ASN A 22 6.20 -10.27 -14.23
N ALA A 23 7.30 -9.68 -14.70
CA ALA A 23 8.07 -10.23 -15.82
C ALA A 23 9.09 -11.31 -15.43
N THR A 24 9.69 -11.24 -14.23
CA THR A 24 10.81 -12.11 -13.84
C THR A 24 10.43 -13.14 -12.77
N PRO A 25 11.06 -14.32 -12.69
CA PRO A 25 10.80 -15.29 -11.63
C PRO A 25 11.03 -14.71 -10.23
N LYS A 26 12.16 -14.02 -10.03
CA LYS A 26 12.47 -13.30 -8.78
C LYS A 26 11.46 -12.18 -8.48
N GLY A 27 10.98 -11.50 -9.51
CA GLY A 27 9.91 -10.51 -9.41
C GLY A 27 8.60 -11.14 -8.92
N LYS A 28 8.23 -12.30 -9.46
CA LYS A 28 7.03 -13.04 -9.06
C LYS A 28 7.11 -13.52 -7.62
N GLU A 29 8.27 -14.02 -7.18
CA GLU A 29 8.50 -14.37 -5.77
C GLU A 29 8.37 -13.15 -4.86
N MET A 30 8.94 -12.01 -5.27
CA MET A 30 8.85 -10.77 -4.50
C MET A 30 7.41 -10.26 -4.43
N ARG A 31 6.65 -10.37 -5.53
CA ARG A 31 5.20 -10.08 -5.56
C ARG A 31 4.42 -11.01 -4.64
N ALA A 32 4.75 -12.30 -4.61
CA ALA A 32 4.10 -13.27 -3.73
C ALA A 32 4.31 -12.90 -2.25
N LYS A 33 5.55 -12.57 -1.86
CA LYS A 33 5.87 -12.05 -0.52
C LYS A 33 5.13 -10.74 -0.21
N LEU A 34 5.04 -9.85 -1.19
CA LEU A 34 4.29 -8.59 -1.04
C LEU A 34 2.80 -8.86 -0.76
N MET A 35 2.19 -9.79 -1.51
CA MET A 35 0.79 -10.19 -1.32
C MET A 35 0.53 -10.89 0.01
N GLU A 36 1.47 -11.72 0.47
CA GLU A 36 1.42 -12.39 1.78
C GLU A 36 1.30 -11.40 2.94
N HIS A 37 1.94 -10.23 2.81
CA HIS A 37 1.90 -9.17 3.83
C HIS A 37 0.75 -8.16 3.62
N LEU A 38 0.31 -7.97 2.37
CA LEU A 38 -0.74 -7.02 2.02
C LEU A 38 -2.11 -7.42 2.58
N GLU A 39 -2.47 -8.71 2.47
CA GLU A 39 -3.77 -9.24 2.91
C GLU A 39 -4.03 -9.02 4.42
N PRO A 40 -3.12 -9.41 5.33
CA PRO A 40 -3.29 -9.16 6.77
C PRO A 40 -3.43 -7.67 7.10
N LEU A 41 -2.57 -6.82 6.52
CA LEU A 41 -2.61 -5.36 6.76
C LEU A 41 -3.93 -4.75 6.26
N TYR A 42 -4.42 -5.20 5.09
CA TYR A 42 -5.69 -4.74 4.55
C TYR A 42 -6.87 -5.11 5.45
N ASN A 43 -6.89 -6.33 5.98
CA ASN A 43 -7.97 -6.80 6.86
C ASN A 43 -7.95 -6.07 8.21
N GLU A 44 -6.77 -5.88 8.81
CA GLU A 44 -6.60 -5.12 10.06
C GLU A 44 -7.05 -3.66 9.90
N LEU A 45 -6.69 -3.03 8.78
CA LEU A 45 -7.17 -1.68 8.44
C LEU A 45 -8.69 -1.66 8.28
N LYS A 46 -9.27 -2.61 7.54
CA LYS A 46 -10.73 -2.70 7.34
C LYS A 46 -11.48 -2.88 8.67
N GLU A 47 -11.00 -3.73 9.57
CA GLU A 47 -11.60 -3.91 10.91
C GLU A 47 -11.48 -2.65 11.76
N SER A 48 -10.31 -2.00 11.76
CA SER A 48 -10.09 -0.75 12.48
C SER A 48 -11.01 0.36 11.98
N LEU A 49 -11.24 0.44 10.67
CA LEU A 49 -12.09 1.44 10.04
C LEU A 49 -13.59 1.16 10.26
N LYS A 50 -14.02 -0.09 10.39
CA LYS A 50 -15.41 -0.44 10.74
C LYS A 50 -15.83 0.06 12.12
N GLN A 51 -14.87 0.20 13.04
CA GLN A 51 -15.12 0.74 14.37
C GLN A 51 -15.25 2.27 14.36
N LEU A 52 -14.87 2.92 13.27
CA LEU A 52 -14.94 4.37 13.08
C LEU A 52 -16.19 4.72 12.26
N GLN A 53 -16.98 5.69 12.71
CA GLN A 53 -18.08 6.21 11.90
C GLN A 53 -17.51 7.10 10.79
N GLY A 54 -17.54 6.62 9.54
CA GLY A 54 -17.20 7.41 8.36
C GLY A 54 -15.75 7.90 8.36
N PRO A 55 -14.76 7.01 8.24
CA PRO A 55 -13.37 7.45 8.11
C PRO A 55 -13.22 8.35 6.87
N THR A 56 -12.45 9.42 6.98
CA THR A 56 -12.07 10.21 5.81
C THR A 56 -10.91 9.54 5.08
N ARG A 57 -10.72 9.91 3.80
CA ARG A 57 -9.55 9.47 3.03
C ARG A 57 -8.24 9.82 3.73
N GLU A 58 -8.16 11.01 4.34
CA GLU A 58 -6.99 11.45 5.10
C GLU A 58 -6.73 10.57 6.33
N MET A 59 -7.79 10.18 7.06
CA MET A 59 -7.67 9.25 8.19
C MET A 59 -7.19 7.87 7.73
N TYR A 60 -7.74 7.38 6.63
CA TYR A 60 -7.31 6.12 6.04
C TYR A 60 -5.84 6.16 5.62
N ASP A 61 -5.43 7.19 4.90
CA ASP A 61 -4.06 7.37 4.45
C ASP A 61 -3.07 7.39 5.62
N ALA A 62 -3.41 8.08 6.72
CA ALA A 62 -2.59 8.12 7.93
C ALA A 62 -2.52 6.75 8.63
N LEU A 63 -3.63 6.01 8.68
CA LEU A 63 -3.68 4.65 9.23
C LEU A 63 -2.83 3.68 8.40
N VAL A 64 -2.92 3.75 7.07
CA VAL A 64 -2.10 2.96 6.15
C VAL A 64 -0.61 3.24 6.37
N GLU A 65 -0.22 4.51 6.41
CA GLU A 65 1.19 4.88 6.62
C GLU A 65 1.71 4.35 7.95
N ARG A 66 0.94 4.52 9.04
CA ARG A 66 1.32 4.01 10.36
C ARG A 66 1.42 2.49 10.40
N ALA A 67 0.39 1.78 9.92
CA ALA A 67 0.36 0.33 9.94
C ALA A 67 1.50 -0.27 9.13
N VAL A 68 1.79 0.29 7.96
CA VAL A 68 2.90 -0.18 7.11
C VAL A 68 4.25 0.19 7.70
N GLU A 69 4.41 1.35 8.34
CA GLU A 69 5.65 1.73 9.03
C GLU A 69 5.97 0.76 10.18
N GLU A 70 4.99 0.49 11.05
CA GLU A 70 5.14 -0.42 12.18
C GLU A 70 5.41 -1.86 11.71
N TYR A 71 4.71 -2.31 10.66
CA TYR A 71 4.91 -3.63 10.08
C TYR A 71 6.30 -3.77 9.43
N ALA A 72 6.71 -2.76 8.67
CA ALA A 72 8.02 -2.74 8.01
C ALA A 72 9.16 -2.73 9.03
N ALA A 73 9.04 -1.97 10.11
CA ALA A 73 10.02 -1.95 11.19
C ALA A 73 10.17 -3.33 11.87
N LYS A 74 9.06 -4.02 12.15
CA LYS A 74 9.07 -5.36 12.77
C LYS A 74 9.68 -6.44 11.88
N LYS A 75 9.61 -6.27 10.55
CA LYS A 75 10.05 -7.27 9.57
C LYS A 75 11.37 -6.90 8.89
N GLU A 76 12.03 -5.82 9.33
CA GLU A 76 13.22 -5.25 8.69
C GLU A 76 13.04 -5.08 7.17
N MET A 77 11.84 -4.64 6.80
CA MET A 77 11.42 -4.58 5.40
C MET A 77 12.14 -3.45 4.66
N ALA A 78 12.59 -3.74 3.43
CA ALA A 78 13.22 -2.74 2.59
C ALA A 78 12.28 -1.56 2.32
N LYS A 79 12.84 -0.35 2.27
CA LYS A 79 12.08 0.89 2.03
C LYS A 79 11.22 0.81 0.76
N ASP A 80 11.74 0.24 -0.32
CA ASP A 80 10.99 0.12 -1.58
C ASP A 80 9.75 -0.78 -1.44
N MET A 81 9.85 -1.84 -0.62
CA MET A 81 8.72 -2.72 -0.33
C MET A 81 7.67 -2.02 0.55
N LYS A 82 8.13 -1.23 1.53
CA LYS A 82 7.28 -0.37 2.36
C LYS A 82 6.48 0.61 1.49
N ASP A 83 7.17 1.33 0.60
CA ASP A 83 6.57 2.34 -0.27
C ASP A 83 5.54 1.72 -1.25
N MET A 84 5.80 0.50 -1.73
CA MET A 84 4.85 -0.26 -2.54
C MET A 84 3.59 -0.66 -1.75
N LEU A 85 3.73 -1.16 -0.51
CA LEU A 85 2.60 -1.52 0.34
C LEU A 85 1.71 -0.32 0.65
N ILE A 86 2.30 0.83 1.03
CA ILE A 86 1.56 2.07 1.28
C ILE A 86 0.73 2.43 0.04
N LYS A 87 1.33 2.42 -1.15
CA LYS A 87 0.64 2.80 -2.37
C LYS A 87 -0.48 1.84 -2.74
N GLU A 88 -0.27 0.52 -2.63
CA GLU A 88 -1.30 -0.47 -2.94
C GLU A 88 -2.46 -0.42 -1.94
N LEU A 89 -2.19 -0.23 -0.65
CA LEU A 89 -3.24 -0.05 0.35
C LEU A 89 -4.01 1.26 0.12
N LYS A 90 -3.34 2.39 -0.12
CA LYS A 90 -4.02 3.66 -0.42
C LYS A 90 -4.95 3.59 -1.64
N LYS A 91 -4.57 2.83 -2.69
CA LYS A 91 -5.44 2.59 -3.86
C LYS A 91 -6.73 1.85 -3.52
N ARG A 92 -6.73 1.03 -2.47
CA ARG A 92 -7.91 0.26 -2.05
C ARG A 92 -8.93 1.09 -1.26
N TRP A 93 -8.68 2.39 -1.04
CA TRP A 93 -9.62 3.29 -0.37
C TRP A 93 -11.05 3.17 -0.93
N GLU A 94 -11.22 3.30 -2.24
CA GLU A 94 -12.55 3.26 -2.89
C GLU A 94 -13.27 1.92 -2.69
N THR A 95 -12.52 0.83 -2.49
CA THR A 95 -13.09 -0.49 -2.18
C THR A 95 -13.52 -0.56 -0.72
N ILE A 96 -12.69 -0.05 0.20
CA ILE A 96 -13.02 -0.01 1.63
C ILE A 96 -14.21 0.92 1.89
N GLU A 97 -14.19 2.12 1.33
CA GLU A 97 -15.28 3.10 1.46
C GLU A 97 -16.61 2.47 1.01
N ARG A 98 -16.62 1.82 -0.16
CA ARG A 98 -17.80 1.09 -0.63
C ARG A 98 -18.23 -0.03 0.32
N ASP A 99 -17.29 -0.85 0.80
CA ASP A 99 -17.56 -1.97 1.71
C ASP A 99 -18.04 -1.53 3.11
N LEU A 100 -17.75 -0.29 3.51
CA LEU A 100 -18.19 0.30 4.78
C LEU A 100 -19.59 0.93 4.69
N HIS A 101 -20.01 1.33 3.48
CA HIS A 101 -21.32 1.91 3.21
C HIS A 101 -22.34 0.93 2.61
N SER A 102 -21.93 -0.31 2.33
CA SER A 102 -22.76 -1.43 1.88
C SER A 102 -23.31 -2.27 3.04
#